data_AF-A0A7D9EJN1-F1
#
_entry.id   AF-A0A7D9EJN1-F1
#
_cell.length_a   1.000
_cell.length_b   1.000
_cell.length_c   1.000
_cell.angle_alpha   90.00
_cell.angle_beta   90.00
_cell.angle_gamma   90.00
#
_symmetry.space_group_name_H-M   'P 1'
#
loop_
_entity.id
_entity.type
_entity.pdbx_description
1 polymer ?
#
loop_
_entity_poly.entity_id
_entity_poly.type
_entity_poly.pdbx_seq_one_letter_code
_entity_poly.pdbx_strand_id
1 'polypeptide(L)'
;MEVLAKDLHKTIADDFNKVKIIEEIDRQRGGEAILEIEDLKEDLVINEKRAEKIVKYLEEKEEQETGDQTRIASLVGEIFKLDQRVTQLNEKVQRHENKLTETLNDHERTENELKEIKGALCTGQIAFDFEKDLATYIYPHGKKFGSRTVFTNMTAWLEKKKDTKEGREGNTKWNKLQKEFSWSKEHEKVFLRLLESRRKFAHPQVDRNTVQSQIPDSFTEQEKKCIMDINKMVDRVNELM
;
A
#
# COMPACT_ATOMS: atom_id res chain seq x y z
N MET A 1 56.04 -15.35 -21.51
CA MET A 1 55.99 -16.23 -22.69
C MET A 1 57.09 -15.94 -23.69
N GLU A 2 57.36 -14.66 -24.01
CA GLU A 2 58.46 -14.25 -24.90
C GLU A 2 59.85 -14.78 -24.48
N VAL A 3 60.10 -14.91 -23.17
CA VAL A 3 61.34 -15.49 -22.61
C VAL A 3 61.40 -17.01 -22.86
N LEU A 4 60.29 -17.73 -22.64
CA LEU A 4 60.22 -19.18 -22.83
C LEU A 4 60.32 -19.58 -24.32
N ALA A 5 59.74 -18.79 -25.22
CA ALA A 5 59.87 -19.01 -26.67
C ALA A 5 61.30 -18.73 -27.16
N LYS A 6 61.94 -17.66 -26.67
CA LYS A 6 63.36 -17.35 -26.96
C LYS A 6 64.30 -18.42 -26.41
N ASP A 7 64.05 -18.91 -25.20
CA ASP A 7 64.84 -19.97 -24.59
C ASP A 7 64.69 -21.29 -25.35
N LEU A 8 63.48 -21.64 -25.79
CA LEU A 8 63.23 -22.85 -26.59
C LEU A 8 63.92 -22.78 -27.97
N HIS A 9 63.83 -21.65 -28.68
CA HIS A 9 64.55 -21.44 -29.94
C HIS A 9 66.06 -21.53 -29.76
N LYS A 10 66.59 -21.00 -28.65
CA LYS A 10 68.01 -21.10 -28.32
C LYS A 10 68.42 -22.54 -28.05
N THR A 11 67.63 -23.31 -27.29
CA THR A 11 67.90 -24.73 -27.03
C THR A 11 67.88 -25.57 -28.31
N ILE A 12 66.91 -25.35 -29.21
CA ILE A 12 66.84 -26.04 -30.50
C ILE A 12 68.07 -25.73 -31.37
N ALA A 13 68.48 -24.45 -31.43
CA ALA A 13 69.67 -24.04 -32.16
C ALA A 13 70.97 -24.64 -31.60
N ASP A 14 71.07 -24.72 -30.26
CA ASP A 14 72.21 -25.33 -29.59
C ASP A 14 72.28 -26.85 -29.85
N ASP A 15 71.13 -27.54 -29.90
CA ASP A 15 71.08 -28.97 -30.18
C ASP A 15 71.39 -29.29 -31.66
N PHE A 16 70.94 -28.48 -32.62
CA PHE A 16 71.38 -28.59 -34.02
C PHE A 16 72.90 -28.42 -34.20
N ASN A 17 73.51 -27.50 -33.44
CA ASN A 17 74.95 -27.31 -33.46
C ASN A 17 75.70 -28.50 -32.87
N LYS A 18 75.18 -29.14 -31.81
CA LYS A 18 75.76 -30.38 -31.27
C LYS A 18 75.70 -31.53 -32.28
N VAL A 19 74.58 -31.71 -32.98
CA VAL A 19 74.44 -32.75 -34.03
C VAL A 19 75.47 -32.55 -35.15
N LYS A 20 75.68 -31.31 -35.61
CA LYS A 20 76.74 -30.99 -36.60
C LYS A 20 78.15 -31.33 -36.13
N ILE A 21 78.46 -31.08 -34.86
CA ILE A 21 79.78 -31.41 -34.29
C ILE A 21 79.97 -32.94 -34.23
N ILE A 22 78.91 -33.69 -33.92
CA ILE A 22 78.93 -35.15 -33.90
C ILE A 22 79.09 -35.72 -35.32
N GLU A 23 78.42 -35.17 -36.34
CA GLU A 23 78.61 -35.53 -37.77
C GLU A 23 80.09 -35.41 -38.19
N GLU A 24 80.77 -34.32 -37.80
CA GLU A 24 82.16 -34.06 -38.17
C GLU A 24 83.13 -35.07 -37.52
N ILE A 25 82.82 -35.51 -36.29
CA ILE A 25 83.60 -36.51 -35.55
C ILE A 25 83.39 -37.92 -36.14
N ASP A 26 82.17 -38.26 -36.55
CA ASP A 26 81.85 -39.60 -37.05
C ASP A 26 82.24 -39.81 -38.52
N ARG A 27 82.22 -38.75 -39.34
CA ARG A 27 82.80 -38.76 -40.70
C ARG A 27 84.29 -39.11 -40.68
N GLN A 28 84.98 -38.88 -39.57
CA GLN A 28 86.38 -39.28 -39.35
C GLN A 28 86.55 -40.74 -38.85
N ARG A 29 85.47 -41.43 -38.44
CA ARG A 29 85.52 -42.75 -37.76
C ARG A 29 84.87 -43.92 -38.49
N GLY A 30 84.17 -43.69 -39.61
CA GLY A 30 83.78 -44.77 -40.53
C GLY A 30 82.36 -45.29 -40.39
N GLY A 31 81.36 -44.44 -40.66
CA GLY A 31 80.20 -44.80 -41.49
C GLY A 31 78.92 -45.31 -40.82
N GLU A 32 78.98 -46.07 -39.71
CA GLU A 32 77.75 -46.60 -39.08
C GLU A 32 76.96 -45.56 -38.28
N ALA A 33 77.62 -44.62 -37.60
CA ALA A 33 76.92 -43.57 -36.88
C ALA A 33 76.36 -42.47 -37.82
N ILE A 34 76.74 -42.44 -39.10
CA ILE A 34 76.18 -41.52 -40.10
C ILE A 34 74.67 -41.75 -40.31
N LEU A 35 74.22 -43.01 -40.33
CA LEU A 35 72.79 -43.33 -40.50
C LEU A 35 71.97 -42.97 -39.25
N GLU A 36 72.48 -43.28 -38.06
CA GLU A 36 71.83 -42.94 -36.79
C GLU A 36 71.76 -41.41 -36.57
N ILE A 37 72.75 -40.66 -37.06
CA ILE A 37 72.74 -39.19 -37.06
C ILE A 37 71.72 -38.62 -38.07
N GLU A 38 71.55 -39.25 -39.23
CA GLU A 38 70.52 -38.84 -40.20
C GLU A 38 69.10 -39.02 -39.64
N ASP A 39 68.81 -40.14 -38.98
CA ASP A 39 67.53 -40.40 -38.32
C ASP A 39 67.26 -39.39 -37.18
N LEU A 40 68.26 -39.13 -36.33
CA LEU A 40 68.17 -38.13 -35.26
C LEU A 40 67.91 -36.72 -35.79
N LYS A 41 68.45 -36.38 -36.96
CA LYS A 41 68.24 -35.09 -37.62
C LYS A 41 66.82 -34.96 -38.15
N GLU A 42 66.27 -36.03 -38.72
CA GLU A 42 64.88 -36.05 -39.17
C GLU A 42 63.91 -35.88 -37.98
N ASP A 43 64.15 -36.59 -36.88
CA ASP A 43 63.40 -36.44 -35.63
C ASP A 43 63.50 -35.02 -35.04
N LEU A 44 64.68 -34.40 -35.10
CA LEU A 44 64.90 -33.06 -34.60
C LEU A 44 64.15 -32.01 -35.43
N VAL A 45 64.11 -32.16 -36.77
CA VAL A 45 63.28 -31.33 -37.66
C VAL A 45 61.78 -31.53 -37.40
N ILE A 46 61.33 -32.77 -37.15
CA ILE A 46 59.93 -33.05 -36.79
C ILE A 46 59.57 -32.39 -35.47
N ASN A 47 60.45 -32.46 -34.47
CA ASN A 47 60.24 -31.87 -33.16
C ASN A 47 60.27 -30.33 -33.20
N GLU A 48 61.13 -29.73 -34.01
CA GLU A 48 61.12 -28.28 -34.27
C GLU A 48 59.77 -27.82 -34.83
N LYS A 49 59.25 -28.49 -35.86
CA LYS A 49 57.91 -28.20 -36.42
C LYS A 49 56.78 -28.39 -35.41
N ARG A 50 56.90 -29.35 -34.48
CA ARG A 50 55.94 -29.53 -33.38
C ARG A 50 56.05 -28.39 -32.37
N ALA A 51 57.25 -27.99 -32.01
CA ALA A 51 57.51 -26.87 -31.11
C ALA A 51 56.94 -25.56 -31.67
N GLU A 52 57.16 -25.26 -32.95
CA GLU A 52 56.59 -24.09 -33.62
C GLU A 52 55.05 -24.06 -33.55
N LYS A 53 54.39 -25.20 -33.78
CA LYS A 53 52.93 -25.31 -33.67
C LYS A 53 52.43 -25.07 -32.24
N ILE A 54 53.16 -25.57 -31.25
CA ILE A 54 52.84 -25.36 -29.83
C ILE A 54 53.01 -23.89 -29.47
N VAL A 55 54.10 -23.25 -29.89
CA VAL A 55 54.35 -21.81 -29.66
C VAL A 55 53.20 -20.99 -30.23
N LYS A 56 52.84 -21.21 -31.49
CA LYS A 56 51.74 -20.48 -32.13
C LYS A 56 50.39 -20.69 -31.40
N TYR A 57 50.08 -21.92 -31.01
CA TYR A 57 48.87 -22.21 -30.23
C TYR A 57 48.87 -21.50 -28.88
N LEU A 58 50.02 -21.42 -28.21
CA LEU A 58 50.14 -20.73 -26.93
C LEU A 58 50.00 -19.21 -27.07
N GLU A 59 50.54 -18.62 -28.14
CA GLU A 59 50.35 -17.19 -28.47
C GLU A 59 48.86 -16.87 -28.71
N GLU A 60 48.17 -17.68 -29.53
CA GLU A 60 46.73 -17.53 -29.75
C GLU A 60 45.93 -17.66 -28.44
N LYS A 61 46.37 -18.53 -27.52
CA LYS A 61 45.74 -18.70 -26.21
C LYS A 61 45.98 -17.53 -25.27
N GLU A 62 47.17 -16.94 -25.28
CA GLU A 62 47.52 -15.77 -24.47
C GLU A 62 46.73 -14.52 -24.93
N GLU A 63 46.58 -14.33 -26.24
CA GLU A 63 45.73 -13.27 -26.80
C GLU A 63 44.27 -13.47 -26.40
N GLN A 64 43.76 -14.70 -26.51
CA GLN A 64 42.40 -15.04 -26.09
C GLN A 64 42.20 -14.75 -24.59
N GLU A 65 43.13 -15.19 -23.73
CA GLU A 65 43.05 -14.98 -22.29
C GLU A 65 43.03 -13.49 -21.94
N THR A 66 43.86 -12.68 -22.60
CA THR A 66 43.89 -11.22 -22.40
C THR A 66 42.54 -10.58 -22.78
N GLY A 67 41.93 -11.04 -23.87
CA GLY A 67 40.60 -10.62 -24.31
C GLY A 67 39.51 -10.99 -23.30
N ASP A 68 39.53 -12.23 -22.79
CA ASP A 68 38.59 -12.72 -21.79
C ASP A 68 38.74 -11.97 -20.45
N GLN A 69 39.97 -11.71 -20.00
CA GLN A 69 40.23 -10.91 -18.79
C GLN A 69 39.68 -9.48 -18.91
N THR A 70 39.86 -8.84 -20.06
CA THR A 70 39.31 -7.50 -20.33
C THR A 70 37.78 -7.52 -20.29
N ARG A 71 37.16 -8.55 -20.89
CA ARG A 71 35.69 -8.71 -20.86
C ARG A 71 35.17 -8.95 -19.45
N ILE A 72 35.84 -9.78 -18.67
CA ILE A 72 35.49 -10.04 -17.26
C ILE A 72 35.54 -8.74 -16.46
N ALA A 73 36.59 -7.95 -16.59
CA ALA A 73 36.72 -6.67 -15.89
C ALA A 73 35.57 -5.70 -16.22
N SER A 74 35.17 -5.62 -17.50
CA SER A 74 34.03 -4.82 -17.94
C SER A 74 32.72 -5.30 -17.31
N LEU A 75 32.45 -6.61 -17.37
CA LEU A 75 31.23 -7.20 -16.82
C LEU A 75 31.14 -7.02 -15.30
N VAL A 76 32.24 -7.17 -14.57
CA VAL A 76 32.30 -6.91 -13.12
C VAL A 76 31.93 -5.45 -12.82
N GLY A 77 32.42 -4.50 -13.62
CA GLY A 77 32.07 -3.09 -13.49
C GLY A 77 30.58 -2.81 -13.75
N GLU A 78 29.98 -3.49 -14.73
CA GLU A 78 28.54 -3.39 -15.01
C GLU A 78 27.69 -3.99 -13.89
N ILE A 79 28.07 -5.18 -13.39
CA ILE A 79 27.40 -5.84 -12.26
C ILE A 79 27.40 -4.93 -11.04
N PHE A 80 28.53 -4.31 -10.72
CA PHE A 80 28.63 -3.39 -9.58
C PHE A 80 27.68 -2.18 -9.73
N LYS A 81 27.59 -1.60 -10.93
CA LYS A 81 26.64 -0.49 -11.19
C LYS A 81 25.19 -0.94 -11.08
N LEU A 82 24.86 -2.15 -11.55
CA LEU A 82 23.53 -2.72 -11.42
C LEU A 82 23.16 -2.97 -9.95
N ASP A 83 24.09 -3.49 -9.16
CA ASP A 83 23.89 -3.76 -7.73
C ASP A 83 23.60 -2.46 -6.93
N GLN A 84 24.35 -1.38 -7.22
CA GLN A 84 24.06 -0.06 -6.67
C GLN A 84 22.65 0.43 -7.04
N ARG A 85 22.24 0.22 -8.30
CA ARG A 85 20.91 0.62 -8.77
C ARG A 85 19.80 -0.19 -8.12
N VAL A 86 20.00 -1.50 -7.92
CA VAL A 86 19.06 -2.37 -7.21
C VAL A 86 18.89 -1.91 -5.78
N THR A 87 19.99 -1.59 -5.09
CA THR A 87 19.95 -1.08 -3.71
C THR A 87 19.13 0.22 -3.61
N GLN A 88 19.38 1.18 -4.52
CA GLN A 88 18.62 2.43 -4.57
C GLN A 88 17.14 2.23 -4.89
N LEU A 89 16.81 1.28 -5.77
CA LEU A 89 15.42 0.95 -6.07
C LEU A 89 14.72 0.31 -4.88
N ASN A 90 15.38 -0.60 -4.17
CA ASN A 90 14.83 -1.23 -2.97
C ASN A 90 14.53 -0.19 -1.89
N GLU A 91 15.43 0.77 -1.66
CA GLU A 91 15.17 1.86 -0.72
C GLU A 91 13.99 2.76 -1.13
N LYS A 92 13.80 2.97 -2.43
CA LYS A 92 12.66 3.75 -2.95
C LYS A 92 11.36 2.98 -2.77
N VAL A 93 11.34 1.68 -3.07
CA VAL A 93 10.19 0.81 -2.87
C VAL A 93 9.79 0.82 -1.39
N GLN A 94 10.72 0.60 -0.47
CA GLN A 94 10.43 0.63 0.96
C GLN A 94 9.84 1.98 1.42
N ARG A 95 10.39 3.09 0.92
CA ARG A 95 9.86 4.43 1.21
C ARG A 95 8.44 4.63 0.68
N HIS A 96 8.12 4.09 -0.49
CA HIS A 96 6.78 4.16 -1.06
C HIS A 96 5.79 3.27 -0.30
N GLU A 97 6.18 2.06 0.09
CA GLU A 97 5.35 1.15 0.89
C GLU A 97 5.01 1.74 2.27
N ASN A 98 5.98 2.36 2.94
CA ASN A 98 5.75 3.03 4.21
C ASN A 98 4.76 4.20 4.07
N LYS A 99 4.93 5.04 3.04
CA LYS A 99 4.01 6.15 2.75
C LYS A 99 2.60 5.69 2.40
N LEU A 100 2.49 4.60 1.64
CA LEU A 100 1.20 4.02 1.28
C LEU A 100 0.47 3.52 2.52
N THR A 101 1.18 2.82 3.41
CA THR A 101 0.63 2.34 4.68
C THR A 101 0.14 3.49 5.56
N GLU A 102 0.93 4.56 5.68
CA GLU A 102 0.54 5.77 6.41
C GLU A 102 -0.73 6.41 5.82
N THR A 103 -0.77 6.56 4.49
CA THR A 103 -1.94 7.12 3.78
C THR A 103 -3.19 6.27 3.96
N LEU A 104 -3.06 4.93 3.95
CA LEU A 104 -4.16 4.02 4.19
C LEU A 104 -4.73 4.15 5.60
N ASN A 105 -3.86 4.24 6.61
CA ASN A 105 -4.28 4.44 7.99
C ASN A 105 -4.98 5.78 8.19
N ASP A 106 -4.47 6.86 7.57
CA ASP A 106 -5.12 8.18 7.59
C ASP A 106 -6.47 8.16 6.87
N HIS A 107 -6.58 7.43 5.76
CA HIS A 107 -7.84 7.27 5.04
C HIS A 107 -8.88 6.52 5.88
N GLU A 108 -8.49 5.40 6.50
CA GLU A 108 -9.38 4.64 7.39
C GLU A 108 -9.84 5.48 8.58
N ARG A 109 -8.94 6.26 9.18
CA ARG A 109 -9.28 7.18 10.26
C ARG A 109 -10.29 8.25 9.81
N THR A 110 -10.02 8.92 8.68
CA THR A 110 -10.92 9.95 8.16
C THR A 110 -12.28 9.39 7.75
N GLU A 111 -12.32 8.18 7.20
CA GLU A 111 -13.57 7.47 6.89
C GLU A 111 -14.39 7.21 8.15
N ASN A 112 -13.75 6.75 9.23
CA ASN A 112 -14.42 6.52 10.52
C ASN A 112 -14.93 7.82 11.14
N GLU A 113 -14.13 8.88 11.15
CA GLU A 113 -14.55 10.21 11.63
C GLU A 113 -15.75 10.74 10.82
N LEU A 114 -15.74 10.56 9.49
CA LEU A 114 -16.87 10.94 8.62
C LEU A 114 -18.12 10.11 8.92
N LYS A 115 -18.00 8.80 9.14
CA LYS A 115 -19.13 7.94 9.53
C LYS A 115 -19.75 8.40 10.85
N GLU A 116 -18.94 8.76 11.85
CA GLU A 116 -19.42 9.27 13.13
C GLU A 116 -20.15 10.61 12.99
N ILE A 117 -19.56 11.56 12.26
CA ILE A 117 -20.18 12.88 12.01
C ILE A 117 -21.49 12.72 11.26
N LYS A 118 -21.51 11.89 10.21
CA LYS A 118 -22.70 11.60 9.41
C LYS A 118 -23.80 11.00 10.27
N GLY A 119 -23.45 10.05 11.14
CA GLY A 119 -24.40 9.45 12.06
C GLY A 119 -24.98 10.47 13.05
N ALA A 120 -24.14 11.33 13.63
CA ALA A 120 -24.56 12.37 14.55
C ALA A 120 -25.44 13.46 13.87
N LEU A 121 -25.15 13.77 12.61
CA LEU A 121 -25.97 14.68 11.80
C LEU A 121 -27.37 14.10 11.58
N CYS A 122 -27.45 12.83 11.18
CA CYS A 122 -28.72 12.17 10.89
C CYS A 122 -29.60 12.09 12.14
N THR A 123 -29.06 11.60 13.26
CA THR A 123 -29.80 11.48 14.53
C THR A 123 -30.18 12.84 15.10
N GLY A 124 -29.28 13.82 15.01
CA GLY A 124 -29.53 15.18 15.48
C GLY A 124 -30.65 15.88 14.72
N GLN A 125 -30.74 15.64 13.41
CA GLN A 125 -31.79 16.21 12.55
C GLN A 125 -33.15 15.56 12.82
N ILE A 126 -33.24 14.24 13.02
CA ILE A 126 -34.48 13.56 13.44
C ILE A 126 -35.03 14.18 14.73
N ALA A 127 -34.16 14.36 15.73
CA ALA A 127 -34.56 14.97 17.00
C ALA A 127 -35.01 16.43 16.83
N PHE A 128 -34.32 17.19 15.97
CA PHE A 128 -34.69 18.59 15.67
C PHE A 128 -36.09 18.68 15.05
N ASP A 129 -36.36 17.87 14.01
CA ASP A 129 -37.64 17.90 13.30
C ASP A 129 -38.79 17.47 14.22
N PHE A 130 -38.59 16.43 15.02
CA PHE A 130 -39.58 16.01 16.00
C PHE A 130 -39.86 17.10 17.04
N GLU A 131 -38.83 17.71 17.64
CA GLU A 131 -39.03 18.79 18.60
C GLU A 131 -39.80 19.97 18.02
N LYS A 132 -39.43 20.39 16.81
CA LYS A 132 -40.00 21.56 16.15
C LYS A 132 -41.46 21.33 15.78
N ASP A 133 -41.75 20.23 15.09
CA ASP A 133 -43.06 19.98 14.52
C ASP A 133 -44.06 19.64 15.66
N LEU A 134 -43.62 18.83 16.65
CA LEU A 134 -44.43 18.52 17.83
C LEU A 134 -44.77 19.75 18.68
N ALA A 135 -43.79 20.63 18.91
CA ALA A 135 -44.03 21.84 19.68
C ALA A 135 -44.95 22.82 18.94
N THR A 136 -44.85 22.90 17.61
CA THR A 136 -45.79 23.72 16.82
C THR A 136 -47.22 23.23 16.98
N TYR A 137 -47.42 21.92 16.95
CA TYR A 137 -48.74 21.29 17.05
C TYR A 137 -49.38 21.41 18.46
N ILE A 138 -48.59 21.23 19.51
CA ILE A 138 -49.06 21.17 20.90
C ILE A 138 -49.01 22.55 21.58
N TYR A 139 -48.02 23.38 21.24
CA TYR A 139 -47.66 24.59 21.96
C TYR A 139 -47.70 25.83 21.04
N PRO A 140 -48.89 26.39 20.78
CA PRO A 140 -49.13 27.39 19.72
C PRO A 140 -48.46 28.77 19.93
N HIS A 141 -47.75 28.99 21.05
CA HIS A 141 -47.07 30.26 21.37
C HIS A 141 -45.61 30.07 21.83
N GLY A 142 -44.95 28.98 21.41
CA GLY A 142 -43.55 28.72 21.74
C GLY A 142 -42.59 29.74 21.15
N LYS A 143 -42.11 30.67 21.99
CA LYS A 143 -41.04 31.62 21.62
C LYS A 143 -39.75 30.87 21.32
N LYS A 144 -39.35 30.97 20.04
CA LYS A 144 -38.03 30.67 19.45
C LYS A 144 -37.65 29.18 19.43
N PHE A 145 -37.85 28.57 18.27
CA PHE A 145 -37.16 27.36 17.86
C PHE A 145 -35.66 27.66 17.79
N GLY A 146 -34.90 27.09 18.72
CA GLY A 146 -33.46 27.26 18.83
C GLY A 146 -32.80 25.97 19.30
N SER A 147 -31.48 25.98 19.44
CA SER A 147 -30.63 24.81 19.72
C SER A 147 -30.81 24.13 21.09
N ARG A 148 -31.83 24.49 21.90
CA ARG A 148 -32.00 23.94 23.26
C ARG A 148 -33.46 23.60 23.63
N THR A 149 -33.63 22.36 24.07
CA THR A 149 -34.64 21.83 25.01
C THR A 149 -36.11 22.16 24.73
N VAL A 150 -36.56 22.09 23.47
CA VAL A 150 -37.96 22.39 23.16
C VAL A 150 -38.88 21.32 23.74
N PHE A 151 -38.51 20.04 23.67
CA PHE A 151 -39.32 18.95 24.19
C PHE A 151 -39.46 19.03 25.72
N THR A 152 -38.35 19.23 26.45
CA THR A 152 -38.37 19.40 27.91
C THR A 152 -39.19 20.63 28.34
N ASN A 153 -39.09 21.73 27.58
CA ASN A 153 -39.88 22.92 27.86
C ASN A 153 -41.38 22.68 27.59
N MET A 154 -41.71 21.94 26.53
CA MET A 154 -43.09 21.56 26.20
C MET A 154 -43.67 20.66 27.30
N THR A 155 -42.95 19.64 27.76
CA THR A 155 -43.43 18.74 28.82
C THR A 155 -43.62 19.49 30.15
N ALA A 156 -42.67 20.37 30.52
CA ALA A 156 -42.82 21.23 31.69
C ALA A 156 -44.00 22.21 31.56
N TRP A 157 -44.26 22.74 30.35
CA TRP A 157 -45.40 23.60 30.08
C TRP A 157 -46.74 22.86 30.21
N LEU A 158 -46.83 21.65 29.66
CA LEU A 158 -48.02 20.80 29.73
C LEU A 158 -48.41 20.50 31.18
N GLU A 159 -47.43 20.24 32.06
CA GLU A 159 -47.68 20.05 33.49
C GLU A 159 -48.09 21.36 34.17
N LYS A 160 -47.36 22.45 33.94
CA LYS A 160 -47.63 23.75 34.57
C LYS A 160 -48.99 24.34 34.17
N LYS A 161 -49.47 24.06 32.95
CA LYS A 161 -50.71 24.61 32.40
C LYS A 161 -51.86 23.59 32.37
N LYS A 162 -51.72 22.43 33.02
CA LYS A 162 -52.70 21.34 32.96
C LYS A 162 -54.15 21.75 33.23
N ASP A 163 -54.37 22.77 34.06
CA ASP A 163 -55.72 23.24 34.44
C ASP A 163 -56.28 24.34 33.51
N THR A 164 -55.44 24.97 32.68
CA THR A 164 -55.91 25.98 31.71
C THR A 164 -56.56 25.32 30.51
N LYS A 165 -57.35 26.08 29.74
CA LYS A 165 -58.02 25.56 28.54
C LYS A 165 -56.99 25.11 27.50
N GLU A 166 -55.96 25.92 27.30
CA GLU A 166 -54.88 25.67 26.34
C GLU A 166 -54.02 24.46 26.76
N GLY A 167 -53.70 24.34 28.06
CA GLY A 167 -52.95 23.19 28.55
C GLY A 167 -53.75 21.89 28.51
N ARG A 168 -55.08 21.92 28.74
CA ARG A 168 -55.96 20.75 28.54
C ARG A 168 -56.00 20.31 27.07
N GLU A 169 -56.09 21.24 26.14
CA GLU A 169 -56.05 20.93 24.71
C GLU A 169 -54.69 20.35 24.30
N GLY A 170 -53.59 20.96 24.73
CA GLY A 170 -52.23 20.46 24.49
C GLY A 170 -52.01 19.05 25.06
N ASN A 171 -52.46 18.80 26.30
CA ASN A 171 -52.39 17.47 26.91
C ASN A 171 -53.25 16.45 26.14
N THR A 172 -54.41 16.85 25.63
CA THR A 172 -55.26 15.97 24.81
C THR A 172 -54.56 15.59 23.52
N LYS A 173 -53.93 16.55 22.82
CA LYS A 173 -53.13 16.34 21.62
C LYS A 173 -51.95 15.39 21.88
N TRP A 174 -51.18 15.66 22.94
CA TRP A 174 -50.05 14.82 23.33
C TRP A 174 -50.48 13.38 23.67
N ASN A 175 -51.48 13.22 24.54
CA ASN A 175 -51.98 11.91 24.96
C ASN A 175 -52.54 11.10 23.78
N LYS A 176 -53.15 11.77 22.80
CA LYS A 176 -53.63 11.10 21.58
C LYS A 176 -52.47 10.55 20.77
N LEU A 177 -51.43 11.35 20.52
CA LEU A 177 -50.24 10.92 19.79
C LEU A 177 -49.50 9.79 20.53
N GLN A 178 -49.33 9.90 21.85
CA GLN A 178 -48.71 8.85 22.65
C GLN A 178 -49.45 7.51 22.53
N LYS A 179 -50.79 7.54 22.52
CA LYS A 179 -51.60 6.33 22.34
C LYS A 179 -51.50 5.78 20.91
N GLU A 180 -51.57 6.64 19.90
CA GLU A 180 -51.51 6.27 18.47
C GLU A 180 -50.19 5.57 18.12
N PHE A 181 -49.07 6.07 18.67
CA PHE A 181 -47.73 5.53 18.40
C PHE A 181 -47.19 4.61 19.51
N SER A 182 -48.02 4.23 20.49
CA SER A 182 -47.60 3.40 21.63
C SER A 182 -46.33 3.93 22.32
N TRP A 183 -46.24 5.25 22.49
CA TRP A 183 -45.08 5.93 23.05
C TRP A 183 -44.77 5.41 24.45
N SER A 184 -43.53 4.94 24.64
CA SER A 184 -43.08 4.27 25.87
C SER A 184 -41.86 4.95 26.47
N LYS A 185 -41.42 4.51 27.66
CA LYS A 185 -40.17 4.96 28.28
C LYS A 185 -38.95 4.71 27.39
N GLU A 186 -38.98 3.66 26.57
CA GLU A 186 -37.89 3.36 25.64
C GLU A 186 -37.83 4.42 24.51
N HIS A 187 -38.97 4.86 24.00
CA HIS A 187 -39.03 5.95 23.02
C HIS A 187 -38.45 7.25 23.59
N GLU A 188 -38.82 7.58 24.83
CA GLU A 188 -38.29 8.76 25.51
C GLU A 188 -36.76 8.68 25.70
N LYS A 189 -36.24 7.52 26.11
CA LYS A 189 -34.81 7.29 26.25
C LYS A 189 -34.07 7.40 24.91
N VAL A 190 -34.58 6.76 23.85
CA VAL A 190 -34.02 6.84 22.49
C VAL A 190 -34.04 8.29 22.01
N PHE A 191 -35.14 8.99 22.18
CA PHE A 191 -35.28 10.38 21.80
C PHE A 191 -34.27 11.30 22.51
N LEU A 192 -34.05 11.11 23.82
CA LEU A 192 -33.02 11.84 24.56
C LEU A 192 -31.60 11.54 24.04
N ARG A 193 -31.32 10.29 23.66
CA ARG A 193 -30.06 9.91 23.00
C ARG A 193 -29.88 10.61 21.65
N LEU A 194 -30.93 10.73 20.83
CA LEU A 194 -30.87 11.49 19.57
C LEU A 194 -30.60 12.99 19.82
N LEU A 195 -31.18 13.57 20.88
CA LEU A 195 -30.94 14.96 21.27
C LEU A 195 -29.50 15.25 21.68
N GLU A 196 -28.77 14.28 22.24
CA GLU A 196 -27.34 14.44 22.55
C GLU A 196 -26.52 14.68 21.27
N SER A 197 -26.85 13.98 20.18
CA SER A 197 -26.21 14.16 18.87
C SER A 197 -26.52 15.54 18.26
N ARG A 198 -27.74 16.05 18.47
CA ARG A 198 -28.17 17.37 17.99
C ARG A 198 -27.28 18.52 18.50
N ARG A 199 -26.80 18.44 19.75
CA ARG A 199 -25.91 19.46 20.34
C ARG A 199 -24.62 19.66 19.55
N LYS A 200 -24.22 18.68 18.75
CA LYS A 200 -22.97 18.69 17.99
C LYS A 200 -23.16 19.14 16.52
N PHE A 201 -24.29 18.84 15.85
CA PHE A 201 -24.35 18.95 14.38
C PHE A 201 -25.67 19.40 13.71
N ALA A 202 -26.76 19.74 14.42
CA ALA A 202 -28.02 20.05 13.72
C ALA A 202 -27.97 21.37 12.93
N HIS A 203 -28.13 21.30 11.60
CA HIS A 203 -28.15 22.44 10.70
C HIS A 203 -29.50 22.52 9.94
N PRO A 204 -30.19 23.68 9.93
CA PRO A 204 -31.53 23.82 9.34
C PRO A 204 -31.61 23.66 7.81
N GLN A 205 -30.52 23.26 7.14
CA GLN A 205 -30.44 23.09 5.68
C GLN A 205 -30.16 21.65 5.24
N VAL A 206 -30.22 20.68 6.17
CA VAL A 206 -30.04 19.27 5.79
C VAL A 206 -31.35 18.72 5.23
N ASP A 207 -31.28 18.10 4.05
CA ASP A 207 -32.43 17.45 3.42
C ASP A 207 -32.96 16.31 4.29
N ARG A 208 -34.24 16.43 4.68
CA ARG A 208 -34.95 15.49 5.57
C ARG A 208 -34.97 14.07 5.00
N ASN A 209 -35.15 13.93 3.69
CA ASN A 209 -35.27 12.64 3.02
C ASN A 209 -33.93 11.87 3.02
N THR A 210 -32.84 12.59 2.83
CA THR A 210 -31.48 12.02 2.84
C THR A 210 -31.10 11.51 4.23
N VAL A 211 -31.52 12.19 5.30
CA VAL A 211 -31.24 11.81 6.69
C VAL A 211 -32.10 10.64 7.18
N GLN A 212 -33.39 10.61 6.84
CA GLN A 212 -34.31 9.59 7.34
C GLN A 212 -33.94 8.17 6.89
N SER A 213 -33.23 8.02 5.77
CA SER A 213 -32.80 6.73 5.23
C SER A 213 -31.57 6.14 5.92
N GLN A 214 -30.95 6.84 6.88
CA GLN A 214 -29.63 6.48 7.42
C GLN A 214 -29.60 6.58 8.94
N ILE A 215 -30.14 5.55 9.61
CA ILE A 215 -29.98 5.37 11.05
C ILE A 215 -28.63 4.70 11.32
N PRO A 216 -27.78 5.23 12.20
CA PRO A 216 -26.48 4.62 12.50
C PRO A 216 -26.60 3.18 13.02
N ASP A 217 -25.63 2.33 12.69
CA ASP A 217 -25.58 0.94 13.17
C ASP A 217 -25.35 0.82 14.69
N SER A 218 -24.94 1.90 15.34
CA SER A 218 -24.75 1.96 16.80
C SER A 218 -26.05 1.92 17.60
N PHE A 219 -27.22 1.94 16.94
CA PHE A 219 -28.52 1.71 17.56
C PHE A 219 -28.91 0.24 17.45
N THR A 220 -29.41 -0.33 18.54
CA THR A 220 -29.99 -1.68 18.52
C THR A 220 -31.25 -1.72 17.66
N GLU A 221 -31.66 -2.89 17.19
CA GLU A 221 -32.88 -3.04 16.38
C GLU A 221 -34.14 -2.50 17.09
N GLN A 222 -34.21 -2.64 18.41
CA GLN A 222 -35.29 -2.07 19.20
C GLN A 222 -35.26 -0.53 19.21
N GLU A 223 -34.08 0.08 19.31
CA GLU A 223 -33.93 1.54 19.24
C GLU A 223 -34.22 2.06 17.83
N LYS A 224 -33.78 1.35 16.78
CA LYS A 224 -34.10 1.67 15.38
C LYS A 224 -35.62 1.71 15.16
N LYS A 225 -36.36 0.74 15.73
CA LYS A 225 -37.82 0.75 15.70
C LYS A 225 -38.40 2.00 16.37
N CYS A 226 -37.91 2.38 17.55
CA CYS A 226 -38.34 3.62 18.21
C CYS A 226 -38.04 4.87 17.36
N ILE A 227 -36.90 4.92 16.66
CA ILE A 227 -36.55 6.02 15.75
C ILE A 227 -37.54 6.08 14.57
N MET A 228 -37.90 4.93 13.98
CA MET A 228 -38.90 4.86 12.92
C MET A 228 -40.27 5.35 13.39
N ASP A 229 -40.68 4.97 14.61
CA ASP A 229 -41.96 5.41 15.18
C ASP A 229 -41.95 6.93 15.46
N ILE A 230 -40.83 7.49 15.92
CA ILE A 230 -40.62 8.94 16.05
C ILE A 230 -40.79 9.64 14.68
N ASN A 231 -40.17 9.14 13.61
CA ASN A 231 -40.29 9.73 12.27
C ASN A 231 -41.74 9.70 11.77
N LYS A 232 -42.42 8.57 11.88
CA LYS A 232 -43.85 8.47 11.49
C LYS A 232 -44.72 9.44 12.30
N MET A 233 -44.38 9.66 13.57
CA MET A 233 -45.08 10.62 14.41
C MET A 233 -44.83 12.06 13.94
N VAL A 234 -43.63 12.40 13.44
CA VAL A 234 -43.37 13.69 12.78
C VAL A 234 -44.25 13.87 11.55
N ASP A 235 -44.28 12.88 10.66
CA ASP A 235 -45.10 12.92 9.45
C ASP A 235 -46.57 13.13 9.81
N ARG A 236 -47.06 12.38 10.80
CA ARG A 236 -48.42 12.50 11.29
C ARG A 236 -48.72 13.87 11.91
N VAL A 237 -47.79 14.43 12.67
CA VAL A 237 -47.94 15.78 13.22
C VAL A 237 -48.01 16.82 12.11
N ASN A 238 -47.20 16.68 11.07
CA ASN A 238 -47.24 17.56 9.89
C ASN A 238 -48.56 17.44 9.11
N GLU A 239 -49.18 16.27 9.03
CA GLU A 239 -50.51 16.11 8.43
C GLU A 239 -51.65 16.75 9.25
N LEU A 240 -51.44 16.92 10.56
CA LEU A 240 -52.45 17.45 11.49
C LEU A 240 -52.38 18.98 11.67
N MET A 241 -51.36 19.62 11.09
CA MET A 241 -51.15 21.08 11.10
C MET A 241 -51.65 21.70 9.79
#